data_AF-A0A8S2GEW2-F1
#
_entry.id   AF-A0A8S2GEW2-F1
#
_cell.length_a   1.000
_cell.length_b   1.000
_cell.length_c   1.000
_cell.angle_alpha   90.00
_cell.angle_beta   90.00
_cell.angle_gamma   90.00
#
_symmetry.space_group_name_H-M   'P 1'
#
loop_
_entity.id
_entity.type
_entity.pdbx_description
1 polymer ?
#
loop_
_entity_poly.entity_id
_entity_poly.type
_entity_poly.pdbx_seq_one_letter_code
_entity_poly.pdbx_strand_id
1 'polypeptide(L)'
;SSKVSLQSEPNMLYHPQRQKYIVGTRRSQLALVQTESVIENLKKFYPNTEYDVVKIKTIGDKNLLDPLANIGDKGLFTKELEIELEKKSIDFVVHSLKDVPSTSLPPNMIIGAILDRADPRDAVVIAPWRTEKSLNELPDGSVIGTSSTRRIAQLKLAYSKFHYKNIRGNMNTRYEKLSDKTLGYDAMIVAVAGLQRLHWTHLISEIIEPDIVLYAIGQGALGIECRHDDNDTIKMLSVLNHFPSVIRCIAERSFLRRIGGGCSVPNAVQTQYDGKELIIDGILLNLDGTKFVKDRIIYSDITLPRRKLQINRSVSIKRDNSPVTGNDGKYSTAERVEIAKRRLNLKRKHANEDFDDEEVNNNNNNDDGGNKLSIIQTKSNATTTLYNQYLHVCCLNIDETLLKNAEHCGVKLAMKLNQKGASNILQEIKQSLPLLWSNM
;
A
#
# COMPACT_ATOMS: atom_id res chain seq x y z
N SER A 1 -23.78 -39.26 9.71
CA SER A 1 -22.80 -38.34 9.11
C SER A 1 -23.42 -37.56 7.97
N SER A 2 -24.07 -36.44 8.30
CA SER A 2 -24.59 -35.45 7.36
C SER A 2 -23.68 -34.22 7.47
N LYS A 3 -22.87 -33.96 6.42
CA LYS A 3 -22.03 -32.78 6.33
C LYS A 3 -22.93 -31.55 6.17
N VAL A 4 -22.98 -30.71 7.21
CA VAL A 4 -23.54 -29.35 7.13
C VAL A 4 -22.55 -28.52 6.31
N SER A 5 -22.96 -28.15 5.09
CA SER A 5 -22.27 -27.14 4.29
C SER A 5 -22.53 -25.76 4.89
N LEU A 6 -21.51 -25.17 5.51
CA LEU A 6 -21.49 -23.74 5.82
C LEU A 6 -21.16 -22.96 4.54
N GLN A 7 -22.12 -22.86 3.63
CA GLN A 7 -22.14 -21.79 2.63
C GLN A 7 -22.85 -20.60 3.29
N SER A 8 -22.08 -19.76 3.98
CA SER A 8 -22.52 -18.38 4.23
C SER A 8 -22.31 -17.63 2.91
N GLU A 9 -23.35 -17.50 2.09
CA GLU A 9 -23.34 -16.58 0.96
C GLU A 9 -23.01 -15.16 1.45
N PRO A 10 -21.95 -14.51 0.94
CA PRO A 10 -21.71 -13.11 1.24
C PRO A 10 -22.78 -12.30 0.50
N ASN A 11 -23.80 -11.86 1.24
CA ASN A 11 -24.76 -10.88 0.75
C ASN A 11 -24.01 -9.67 0.15
N MET A 12 -24.25 -9.44 -1.15
CA MET A 12 -23.79 -8.34 -2.01
C MET A 12 -22.35 -8.40 -2.56
N LEU A 13 -22.00 -9.47 -3.30
CA LEU A 13 -20.97 -9.36 -4.34
C LEU A 13 -21.59 -8.70 -5.57
N TYR A 14 -21.08 -7.53 -5.98
CA TYR A 14 -21.45 -6.90 -7.24
C TYR A 14 -21.21 -7.88 -8.40
N HIS A 15 -22.20 -8.10 -9.26
CA HIS A 15 -22.02 -8.93 -10.45
C HIS A 15 -21.52 -8.05 -11.62
N PRO A 16 -20.31 -8.33 -12.16
CA PRO A 16 -19.80 -7.63 -13.34
C PRO A 16 -20.78 -7.73 -14.50
N GLN A 17 -21.04 -6.61 -15.19
CA GLN A 17 -21.94 -6.57 -16.34
C GLN A 17 -21.28 -7.15 -17.59
N ARG A 18 -19.96 -6.97 -17.71
CA ARG A 18 -19.14 -7.59 -18.76
C ARG A 18 -18.73 -9.02 -18.38
N GLN A 19 -18.78 -9.90 -19.37
CA GLN A 19 -18.21 -11.25 -19.28
C GLN A 19 -16.69 -11.26 -19.45
N LYS A 20 -16.11 -10.18 -19.97
CA LYS A 20 -14.69 -10.10 -20.33
C LYS A 20 -14.11 -8.72 -20.05
N TYR A 21 -12.91 -8.71 -19.48
CA TYR A 21 -12.12 -7.52 -19.20
C TYR A 21 -10.73 -7.63 -19.83
N ILE A 22 -10.23 -6.55 -20.40
CA ILE A 22 -8.89 -6.46 -20.97
C ILE A 22 -7.96 -5.78 -19.97
N VAL A 23 -6.89 -6.45 -19.57
CA VAL A 23 -5.97 -6.01 -18.52
C VAL A 23 -4.64 -5.57 -19.12
N GLY A 24 -4.30 -4.30 -18.97
CA GLY A 24 -3.01 -3.77 -19.40
C GLY A 24 -1.90 -4.10 -18.40
N THR A 25 -0.72 -4.42 -18.91
CA THR A 25 0.47 -4.62 -18.06
C THR A 25 1.78 -4.34 -18.81
N ARG A 26 2.84 -4.04 -18.05
CA ARG A 26 4.19 -3.92 -18.61
C ARG A 26 4.76 -5.28 -18.96
N ARG A 27 5.74 -5.30 -19.88
CA ARG A 27 6.39 -6.54 -20.35
C ARG A 27 7.33 -7.21 -19.34
N SER A 28 7.74 -6.50 -18.29
CA SER A 28 8.68 -7.05 -17.29
C SER A 28 8.06 -8.23 -16.55
N GLN A 29 8.86 -9.25 -16.24
CA GLN A 29 8.42 -10.45 -15.50
C GLN A 29 7.69 -10.11 -14.20
N LEU A 30 8.21 -9.16 -13.41
CA LEU A 30 7.56 -8.74 -12.16
C LEU A 30 6.16 -8.13 -12.41
N ALA A 31 5.99 -7.31 -13.45
CA ALA A 31 4.69 -6.73 -13.77
C ALA A 31 3.67 -7.79 -14.22
N LEU A 32 4.12 -8.79 -15.00
CA LEU A 32 3.28 -9.92 -15.41
C LEU A 32 2.79 -10.71 -14.19
N VAL A 33 3.71 -11.11 -13.31
CA VAL A 33 3.37 -11.86 -12.08
C VAL A 33 2.43 -11.06 -11.17
N GLN A 34 2.63 -9.74 -11.07
CA GLN A 34 1.71 -8.86 -10.33
C GLN A 34 0.31 -8.84 -10.94
N THR A 35 0.22 -8.82 -12.27
CA THR A 35 -1.05 -8.79 -13.01
C THR A 35 -1.79 -10.12 -12.88
N GLU A 36 -1.07 -11.23 -13.05
CA GLU A 36 -1.58 -12.59 -12.88
C GLU A 36 -2.13 -12.80 -11.46
N SER A 37 -1.39 -12.37 -10.43
CA SER A 37 -1.84 -12.44 -9.04
C SER A 37 -3.13 -11.65 -8.77
N VAL A 38 -3.30 -10.49 -9.40
CA VAL A 38 -4.56 -9.71 -9.31
C VAL A 38 -5.71 -10.47 -9.99
N ILE A 39 -5.49 -11.00 -11.20
CA ILE A 39 -6.49 -11.76 -11.95
C ILE A 39 -6.90 -13.02 -11.18
N GLU A 40 -5.95 -13.74 -10.60
CA GLU A 40 -6.23 -14.92 -9.75
C GLU A 40 -7.10 -14.56 -8.55
N ASN A 41 -6.88 -13.40 -7.92
CA ASN A 41 -7.74 -12.93 -6.84
C ASN A 41 -9.13 -12.54 -7.34
N LEU A 42 -9.26 -11.88 -8.49
CA LEU A 42 -10.57 -11.56 -9.08
C LEU A 42 -11.36 -12.82 -9.43
N LYS A 43 -10.71 -13.83 -10.01
CA LYS A 43 -11.37 -15.12 -10.37
C LYS A 43 -11.96 -15.86 -9.16
N LYS A 44 -11.45 -15.64 -7.95
CA LYS A 44 -12.05 -16.20 -6.72
C LYS A 44 -13.42 -15.59 -6.41
N PHE A 45 -13.65 -14.33 -6.78
CA PHE A 45 -14.92 -13.64 -6.60
C PHE A 45 -15.82 -13.75 -7.85
N TYR A 46 -15.21 -13.79 -9.04
CA TYR A 46 -15.87 -13.74 -10.34
C TYR A 46 -15.35 -14.86 -11.26
N PRO A 47 -15.71 -16.14 -11.00
CA PRO A 47 -15.14 -17.29 -11.71
C PRO A 47 -15.56 -17.36 -13.18
N ASN A 48 -16.71 -16.77 -13.54
CA ASN A 48 -17.24 -16.78 -14.91
C ASN A 48 -16.76 -15.59 -15.75
N THR A 49 -15.97 -14.68 -15.18
CA THR A 49 -15.44 -13.51 -15.89
C THR A 49 -14.09 -13.84 -16.52
N GLU A 50 -13.94 -13.54 -17.80
CA GLU A 50 -12.71 -13.67 -18.56
C GLU A 50 -11.81 -12.43 -18.40
N TYR A 51 -10.49 -12.64 -18.38
CA TYR A 51 -9.50 -11.57 -18.26
C TYR A 51 -8.39 -11.78 -19.31
N ASP A 52 -8.31 -10.88 -20.28
CA ASP A 52 -7.30 -10.92 -21.35
C ASP A 52 -6.15 -9.97 -21.04
N VAL A 53 -4.92 -10.50 -20.97
CA VAL A 53 -3.75 -9.68 -20.63
C VAL A 53 -3.09 -9.10 -21.88
N VAL A 54 -2.98 -7.78 -21.95
CA VAL A 54 -2.30 -7.05 -23.03
C VAL A 54 -0.97 -6.47 -22.52
N LYS A 55 0.13 -6.88 -23.16
CA LYS A 55 1.50 -6.48 -22.78
C LYS A 55 1.94 -5.21 -23.53
N ILE A 56 2.00 -4.09 -22.82
CA ILE A 56 2.31 -2.76 -23.37
C ILE A 56 3.78 -2.41 -23.07
N LYS A 57 4.45 -1.76 -24.03
CA LYS A 57 5.86 -1.34 -23.91
C LYS A 57 5.92 0.13 -23.50
N THR A 58 6.61 0.44 -22.39
CA THR A 58 6.69 1.81 -21.87
C THR A 58 8.01 2.50 -22.20
N ILE A 59 8.09 3.84 -22.16
CA ILE A 59 9.35 4.60 -22.30
C ILE A 59 10.39 4.17 -21.26
N GLY A 60 9.95 3.87 -20.03
CA GLY A 60 10.84 3.38 -18.97
C GLY A 60 11.48 2.02 -19.25
N ASP A 61 10.93 1.26 -20.21
CA ASP A 61 11.55 0.04 -20.71
C ASP A 61 12.54 0.30 -21.86
N LYS A 62 12.55 1.51 -22.46
CA LYS A 62 13.43 1.92 -23.57
C LYS A 62 14.64 2.72 -23.10
N ASN A 63 14.47 3.65 -22.15
CA ASN A 63 15.53 4.56 -21.70
C ASN A 63 16.27 4.02 -20.46
N LEU A 64 17.32 3.24 -20.70
CA LEU A 64 18.18 2.67 -19.65
C LEU A 64 19.44 3.51 -19.33
N LEU A 65 19.75 4.53 -20.13
CA LEU A 65 21.04 5.23 -20.10
C LEU A 65 21.06 6.50 -19.24
N ASP A 66 20.00 7.32 -19.22
CA ASP A 66 19.99 8.59 -18.47
C ASP A 66 19.63 8.41 -16.99
N PRO A 67 20.21 9.15 -16.02
CA PRO A 67 19.81 9.11 -14.61
C PRO A 67 18.30 9.36 -14.41
N LEU A 68 17.68 8.71 -13.40
CA LEU A 68 16.21 8.72 -13.18
C LEU A 68 15.79 10.12 -12.75
N ALA A 69 16.65 10.75 -11.94
CA ALA A 69 16.63 12.18 -11.69
C ALA A 69 16.51 12.98 -12.99
N ASN A 70 17.38 12.74 -13.97
CA ASN A 70 17.44 13.60 -15.16
C ASN A 70 16.27 13.43 -16.15
N ILE A 71 15.48 12.35 -16.05
CA ILE A 71 14.41 12.06 -17.03
C ILE A 71 13.07 12.72 -16.66
N GLY A 72 12.92 13.25 -15.45
CA GLY A 72 11.68 13.89 -15.00
C GLY A 72 10.59 12.88 -14.59
N ASP A 73 9.67 13.36 -13.75
CA ASP A 73 8.74 12.52 -12.97
C ASP A 73 7.46 12.09 -13.71
N LYS A 74 7.31 12.48 -14.98
CA LYS A 74 6.06 12.30 -15.74
C LYS A 74 5.92 10.87 -16.29
N GLY A 75 5.35 9.99 -15.47
CA GLY A 75 4.68 8.77 -15.93
C GLY A 75 5.53 7.82 -16.76
N LEU A 76 6.85 7.75 -16.51
CA LEU A 76 7.82 6.96 -17.28
C LEU A 76 7.39 5.48 -17.47
N PHE A 77 6.64 4.95 -16.51
CA PHE A 77 6.13 3.58 -16.49
C PHE A 77 4.61 3.47 -16.64
N THR A 78 3.88 4.60 -16.69
CA THR A 78 2.40 4.62 -16.70
C THR A 78 1.85 5.20 -17.99
N LYS A 79 2.56 6.09 -18.68
CA LYS A 79 2.01 6.90 -19.77
C LYS A 79 1.41 6.10 -20.93
N GLU A 80 2.10 5.06 -21.41
CA GLU A 80 1.57 4.23 -22.49
C GLU A 80 0.38 3.37 -22.04
N LEU A 81 0.31 2.99 -20.76
CA LEU A 81 -0.82 2.25 -20.21
C LEU A 81 -2.05 3.17 -20.10
N GLU A 82 -1.84 4.40 -19.63
CA GLU A 82 -2.86 5.45 -19.55
C GLU A 82 -3.47 5.80 -20.92
N ILE A 83 -2.65 5.86 -21.98
CA ILE A 83 -3.12 6.08 -23.36
C ILE A 83 -4.07 4.95 -23.80
N GLU A 84 -3.76 3.71 -23.48
CA GLU A 84 -4.60 2.56 -23.84
C GLU A 84 -5.89 2.52 -22.99
N LEU A 85 -5.84 2.92 -21.72
CA LEU A 85 -7.03 3.14 -20.89
C LEU A 85 -7.95 4.20 -21.51
N GLU A 86 -7.39 5.33 -21.95
CA GLU A 86 -8.12 6.45 -22.56
C GLU A 86 -8.79 6.03 -23.88
N LYS A 87 -8.08 5.26 -24.71
CA LYS A 87 -8.62 4.68 -25.96
C LYS A 87 -9.66 3.58 -25.73
N LYS A 88 -9.87 3.15 -24.49
CA LYS A 88 -10.73 2.01 -24.13
C LYS A 88 -10.29 0.69 -24.78
N SER A 89 -9.01 0.55 -25.12
CA SER A 89 -8.43 -0.69 -25.63
C SER A 89 -8.08 -1.67 -24.50
N ILE A 90 -7.95 -1.15 -23.27
CA ILE A 90 -7.85 -1.91 -22.03
C ILE A 90 -8.82 -1.34 -20.99
N ASP A 91 -9.23 -2.14 -20.00
CA ASP A 91 -10.20 -1.77 -18.96
C ASP A 91 -9.55 -1.32 -17.66
N PHE A 92 -8.48 -2.01 -17.23
CA PHE A 92 -7.70 -1.64 -16.05
C PHE A 92 -6.24 -2.05 -16.18
N VAL A 93 -5.39 -1.47 -15.33
CA VAL A 93 -3.94 -1.70 -15.31
C VAL A 93 -3.49 -1.97 -13.88
N VAL A 94 -2.57 -2.93 -13.71
CA VAL A 94 -1.98 -3.24 -12.41
C VAL A 94 -0.61 -2.58 -12.27
N HIS A 95 -0.42 -1.82 -11.20
CA HIS A 95 0.84 -1.12 -10.91
C HIS A 95 1.40 -1.52 -9.54
N SER A 96 2.72 -1.47 -9.43
CA SER A 96 3.34 -1.21 -8.12
C SER A 96 3.00 0.21 -7.73
N LEU A 97 2.33 0.41 -6.58
CA LEU A 97 1.74 1.72 -6.26
C LEU A 97 2.78 2.85 -6.14
N LYS A 98 4.02 2.51 -5.74
CA LYS A 98 5.14 3.46 -5.69
C LYS A 98 5.55 4.03 -7.06
N ASP A 99 5.20 3.35 -8.15
CA ASP A 99 5.52 3.79 -9.52
C ASP A 99 4.37 4.64 -10.11
N VAL A 100 3.25 4.77 -9.38
CA VAL A 100 2.10 5.60 -9.78
C VAL A 100 2.29 7.02 -9.22
N PRO A 101 2.39 8.05 -10.08
CA PRO A 101 2.54 9.43 -9.62
C PRO A 101 1.49 9.80 -8.57
N SER A 102 1.93 10.40 -7.45
CA SER A 102 1.03 10.86 -6.39
C SER A 102 0.48 12.27 -6.65
N THR A 103 1.10 13.02 -7.55
CA THR A 103 0.78 14.42 -7.85
C THR A 103 -0.13 14.59 -9.06
N SER A 104 -0.14 13.64 -10.00
CA SER A 104 -0.89 13.77 -11.26
C SER A 104 -1.19 12.40 -11.89
N LEU A 105 -2.37 11.83 -11.64
CA LEU A 105 -2.95 10.92 -12.62
C LEU A 105 -3.55 11.73 -13.77
N PRO A 106 -3.64 11.16 -14.99
CA PRO A 106 -4.36 11.80 -16.09
C PRO A 106 -5.81 12.13 -15.72
N PRO A 107 -6.41 13.14 -16.36
CA PRO A 107 -7.84 13.38 -16.25
C PRO A 107 -8.63 12.09 -16.55
N ASN A 108 -9.72 11.87 -15.82
CA ASN A 108 -10.58 10.69 -15.94
C ASN A 108 -9.93 9.34 -15.59
N MET A 109 -8.76 9.31 -14.93
CA MET A 109 -8.18 8.09 -14.37
C MET A 109 -8.24 8.07 -12.84
N ILE A 110 -8.42 6.87 -12.28
CA ILE A 110 -8.46 6.61 -10.84
C ILE A 110 -7.80 5.29 -10.49
N ILE A 111 -7.33 5.18 -9.25
CA ILE A 111 -6.97 3.92 -8.60
C ILE A 111 -8.25 3.30 -8.04
N GLY A 112 -8.83 2.32 -8.74
CA GLY A 112 -10.07 1.64 -8.34
C GLY A 112 -9.89 0.64 -7.20
N ALA A 113 -8.66 0.17 -6.96
CA ALA A 113 -8.36 -0.69 -5.81
C ALA A 113 -6.91 -0.61 -5.34
N ILE A 114 -6.70 -0.80 -4.04
CA ILE A 114 -5.39 -1.06 -3.44
C ILE A 114 -5.46 -2.37 -2.66
N LEU A 115 -4.59 -3.31 -3.04
CA LEU A 115 -4.58 -4.66 -2.50
C LEU A 115 -3.85 -4.74 -1.14
N ASP A 116 -3.93 -5.92 -0.53
CA ASP A 116 -3.12 -6.23 0.64
C ASP A 116 -1.62 -6.00 0.36
N ARG A 117 -0.94 -5.40 1.33
CA ARG A 117 0.40 -4.83 1.16
C ARG A 117 1.44 -5.87 1.54
N ALA A 118 2.25 -6.26 0.57
CA ALA A 118 3.45 -7.07 0.82
C ALA A 118 4.48 -6.26 1.65
N ASP A 119 5.54 -6.93 2.13
CA ASP A 119 6.55 -6.30 2.96
C ASP A 119 7.13 -5.03 2.28
N PRO A 120 6.92 -3.84 2.87
CA PRO A 120 7.30 -2.59 2.24
C PRO A 120 8.80 -2.27 2.43
N ARG A 121 9.55 -3.04 3.24
CA ARG A 121 10.96 -2.77 3.54
C ARG A 121 11.87 -2.99 2.32
N ASP A 122 13.09 -2.48 2.44
CA ASP A 122 14.16 -2.70 1.48
C ASP A 122 15.01 -3.92 1.91
N ALA A 123 15.53 -4.65 0.94
CA ALA A 123 16.38 -5.82 1.12
C ALA A 123 17.76 -5.58 0.52
N VAL A 124 18.76 -6.13 1.20
CA VAL A 124 20.13 -6.28 0.71
C VAL A 124 20.23 -7.61 -0.02
N VAL A 125 20.75 -7.58 -1.23
CA VAL A 125 21.18 -8.77 -1.96
C VAL A 125 22.68 -8.65 -2.17
N ILE A 126 23.46 -9.45 -1.45
CA ILE A 126 24.91 -9.53 -1.60
C ILE A 126 25.24 -10.25 -2.91
N ALA A 127 26.30 -9.80 -3.58
CA ALA A 127 26.74 -10.43 -4.83
C ALA A 127 27.10 -11.91 -4.61
N PRO A 128 26.76 -12.81 -5.55
CA PRO A 128 26.94 -14.25 -5.35
C PRO A 128 28.40 -14.71 -5.22
N TRP A 129 29.35 -13.86 -5.62
CA TRP A 129 30.79 -14.12 -5.49
C TRP A 129 31.38 -13.66 -4.14
N ARG A 130 30.54 -13.06 -3.27
CA ARG A 130 30.89 -12.63 -1.91
C ARG A 130 30.41 -13.62 -0.85
N THR A 131 31.06 -13.62 0.31
CA THR A 131 30.73 -14.54 1.42
C THR A 131 29.90 -13.88 2.52
N GLU A 132 29.99 -12.56 2.62
CA GLU A 132 29.27 -11.70 3.55
C GLU A 132 27.74 -11.86 3.42
N LYS A 133 27.02 -11.61 4.51
CA LYS A 133 25.56 -11.81 4.62
C LYS A 133 24.80 -10.55 5.01
N SER A 134 25.49 -9.45 5.32
CA SER A 134 24.87 -8.20 5.72
C SER A 134 25.67 -7.00 5.25
N LEU A 135 25.08 -5.80 5.30
CA LEU A 135 25.81 -4.56 5.05
C LEU A 135 26.94 -4.36 6.09
N ASN A 136 26.73 -4.75 7.35
CA ASN A 136 27.75 -4.56 8.39
C ASN A 136 29.04 -5.35 8.12
N GLU A 137 28.91 -6.53 7.53
CA GLU A 137 30.04 -7.39 7.18
C GLU A 137 30.83 -6.92 5.96
N LEU A 138 30.24 -6.07 5.10
CA LEU A 138 30.92 -5.60 3.90
C LEU A 138 32.11 -4.69 4.24
N PRO A 139 33.28 -4.89 3.57
CA PRO A 139 34.44 -4.03 3.72
C PRO A 139 34.17 -2.56 3.38
N ASP A 140 34.95 -1.68 3.98
CA ASP A 140 34.98 -0.26 3.62
C ASP A 140 35.31 -0.09 2.13
N GLY A 141 34.67 0.89 1.49
CA GLY A 141 34.78 1.12 0.04
C GLY A 141 33.93 0.17 -0.81
N SER A 142 33.17 -0.76 -0.23
CA SER A 142 32.27 -1.63 -1.00
C SER A 142 31.24 -0.84 -1.83
N VAL A 143 30.93 -1.35 -3.01
CA VAL A 143 30.07 -0.72 -4.02
C VAL A 143 28.64 -1.27 -3.93
N ILE A 144 27.72 -0.42 -3.50
CA ILE A 144 26.30 -0.73 -3.34
C ILE A 144 25.50 -0.22 -4.54
N GLY A 145 24.87 -1.15 -5.25
CA GLY A 145 24.04 -0.92 -6.42
C GLY A 145 22.64 -0.40 -6.06
N THR A 146 22.34 0.85 -6.38
CA THR A 146 20.98 1.41 -6.34
C THR A 146 20.90 2.68 -7.18
N SER A 147 19.77 2.90 -7.87
CA SER A 147 19.49 4.16 -8.59
C SER A 147 18.47 5.05 -7.86
N SER A 148 18.08 4.69 -6.63
CA SER A 148 17.10 5.44 -5.84
C SER A 148 17.80 6.48 -4.98
N THR A 149 17.54 7.76 -5.24
CA THR A 149 18.07 8.89 -4.44
C THR A 149 17.64 8.78 -2.98
N ARG A 150 16.39 8.34 -2.71
CA ARG A 150 15.89 7.98 -1.38
C ARG A 150 16.80 6.98 -0.64
N ARG A 151 17.15 5.86 -1.29
CA ARG A 151 17.99 4.83 -0.66
C ARG A 151 19.40 5.35 -0.44
N ILE A 152 19.97 6.01 -1.44
CA ILE A 152 21.35 6.53 -1.37
C ILE A 152 21.48 7.52 -0.22
N ALA A 153 20.58 8.51 -0.11
CA ALA A 153 20.66 9.53 0.92
C ALA A 153 20.56 8.94 2.34
N GLN A 154 19.61 8.02 2.58
CA GLN A 154 19.47 7.37 3.90
C GLN A 154 20.61 6.40 4.20
N LEU A 155 21.10 5.65 3.21
CA LEU A 155 22.22 4.74 3.42
C LEU A 155 23.52 5.49 3.64
N LYS A 156 23.76 6.64 3.02
CA LYS A 156 24.94 7.48 3.32
C LYS A 156 24.95 8.00 4.76
N LEU A 157 23.77 8.28 5.33
CA LEU A 157 23.64 8.64 6.74
C LEU A 157 24.05 7.50 7.68
N ALA A 158 23.66 6.27 7.37
CA ALA A 158 23.94 5.11 8.23
C ALA A 158 25.29 4.41 7.92
N TYR A 159 25.73 4.47 6.66
CA TYR A 159 26.85 3.72 6.10
C TYR A 159 27.69 4.59 5.15
N SER A 160 28.34 5.62 5.70
CA SER A 160 29.22 6.52 4.94
C SER A 160 30.44 5.83 4.33
N LYS A 161 30.80 4.62 4.81
CA LYS A 161 31.94 3.81 4.33
C LYS A 161 31.77 3.26 2.91
N PHE A 162 30.58 3.28 2.32
CA PHE A 162 30.32 2.65 1.02
C PHE A 162 30.30 3.63 -0.15
N HIS A 163 30.59 3.08 -1.34
CA HIS A 163 30.36 3.75 -2.60
C HIS A 163 29.00 3.35 -3.18
N TYR A 164 28.21 4.31 -3.67
CA TYR A 164 26.91 4.03 -4.25
C TYR A 164 26.95 4.21 -5.76
N LYS A 165 26.60 3.16 -6.50
CA LYS A 165 26.66 3.12 -7.96
C LYS A 165 25.28 2.81 -8.55
N ASN A 166 24.92 3.52 -9.62
CA ASN A 166 23.63 3.34 -10.29
C ASN A 166 23.53 1.94 -10.90
N ILE A 167 22.54 1.15 -10.47
CA ILE A 167 22.14 -0.09 -11.12
C ILE A 167 20.72 0.03 -11.71
N ARG A 168 20.57 -0.27 -13.00
CA ARG A 168 19.35 -0.08 -13.79
C ARG A 168 18.96 -1.33 -14.56
N GLY A 169 17.69 -1.36 -14.96
CA GLY A 169 17.03 -2.49 -15.61
C GLY A 169 15.90 -3.03 -14.74
N ASN A 170 15.21 -4.04 -15.25
CA ASN A 170 14.29 -4.85 -14.45
C ASN A 170 15.07 -5.71 -13.42
N MET A 171 14.37 -6.49 -12.59
CA MET A 171 15.01 -7.30 -11.54
C MET A 171 16.05 -8.29 -12.10
N ASN A 172 15.77 -8.95 -13.23
CA ASN A 172 16.67 -9.89 -13.88
C ASN A 172 17.96 -9.20 -14.32
N THR A 173 17.87 -8.11 -15.09
CA THR A 173 19.04 -7.36 -15.55
C THR A 173 19.87 -6.81 -14.40
N ARG A 174 19.23 -6.39 -13.30
CA ARG A 174 19.95 -5.92 -12.10
C ARG A 174 20.70 -7.08 -11.41
N TYR A 175 20.07 -8.24 -11.31
CA TYR A 175 20.70 -9.42 -10.71
C TYR A 175 21.85 -9.96 -11.56
N GLU A 176 21.72 -9.96 -12.88
CA GLU A 176 22.81 -10.28 -13.81
C GLU A 176 23.99 -9.33 -13.60
N LYS A 177 23.74 -8.01 -13.51
CA LYS A 177 24.78 -7.02 -13.25
C LYS A 177 25.46 -7.17 -11.89
N LEU A 178 24.70 -7.57 -10.86
CA LEU A 178 25.24 -7.88 -9.54
C LEU A 178 26.13 -9.12 -9.58
N SER A 179 25.74 -10.12 -10.38
CA SER A 179 26.45 -11.39 -10.50
C SER A 179 27.74 -11.27 -11.30
N ASP A 180 27.83 -10.29 -12.20
CA ASP A 180 29.04 -10.00 -12.97
C ASP A 180 30.08 -9.24 -12.11
N LYS A 181 31.09 -9.99 -11.65
CA LYS A 181 32.20 -9.45 -10.86
C LYS A 181 32.95 -8.32 -11.58
N THR A 182 32.98 -8.29 -12.91
CA THR A 182 33.70 -7.25 -13.68
C THR A 182 33.04 -5.87 -13.56
N LEU A 183 31.75 -5.82 -13.24
CA LEU A 183 31.02 -4.57 -13.03
C LEU A 183 31.23 -3.97 -11.64
N GLY A 184 31.81 -4.75 -10.72
CA GLY A 184 32.22 -4.31 -9.39
C GLY A 184 31.07 -3.88 -8.49
N TYR A 185 29.96 -4.63 -8.46
CA TYR A 185 28.89 -4.45 -7.47
C TYR A 185 29.03 -5.50 -6.36
N ASP A 186 29.05 -5.05 -5.11
CA ASP A 186 29.21 -5.90 -3.93
C ASP A 186 27.87 -6.29 -3.31
N ALA A 187 26.91 -5.40 -3.43
CA ALA A 187 25.52 -5.64 -3.08
C ALA A 187 24.60 -4.80 -3.97
N MET A 188 23.32 -5.14 -3.99
CA MET A 188 22.28 -4.22 -4.47
C MET A 188 21.16 -4.09 -3.45
N ILE A 189 20.50 -2.92 -3.47
CA ILE A 189 19.33 -2.67 -2.63
C ILE A 189 18.07 -2.71 -3.48
N VAL A 190 17.12 -3.58 -3.11
CA VAL A 190 15.84 -3.80 -3.81
C VAL A 190 14.69 -3.85 -2.81
N ALA A 191 13.45 -3.88 -3.29
CA ALA A 191 12.29 -3.98 -2.39
C ALA A 191 12.03 -5.44 -2.03
N VAL A 192 11.76 -5.75 -0.76
CA VAL A 192 11.42 -7.12 -0.31
C VAL A 192 10.24 -7.67 -1.11
N ALA A 193 9.18 -6.89 -1.28
CA ALA A 193 7.99 -7.27 -2.06
C ALA A 193 8.31 -7.69 -3.51
N GLY A 194 9.34 -7.11 -4.14
CA GLY A 194 9.75 -7.49 -5.50
C GLY A 194 10.36 -8.88 -5.53
N LEU A 195 11.21 -9.20 -4.56
CA LEU A 195 11.82 -10.53 -4.42
C LEU A 195 10.77 -11.58 -4.03
N GLN A 196 9.85 -11.26 -3.11
CA GLN A 196 8.75 -12.15 -2.72
C GLN A 196 7.89 -12.57 -3.90
N ARG A 197 7.46 -11.61 -4.73
CA ARG A 197 6.62 -11.88 -5.91
C ARG A 197 7.33 -12.70 -6.97
N LEU A 198 8.65 -12.56 -7.10
CA LEU A 198 9.46 -13.36 -8.03
C LEU A 198 9.89 -14.72 -7.45
N HIS A 199 9.50 -15.03 -6.21
CA HIS A 199 9.99 -16.21 -5.46
C HIS A 199 11.52 -16.22 -5.25
N TRP A 200 12.12 -15.03 -5.13
CA TRP A 200 13.56 -14.80 -4.95
C TRP A 200 13.94 -14.47 -3.49
N THR A 201 13.14 -14.90 -2.52
CA THR A 201 13.39 -14.63 -1.09
C THR A 201 14.69 -15.25 -0.59
N HIS A 202 15.16 -16.33 -1.22
CA HIS A 202 16.45 -16.98 -0.94
C HIS A 202 17.66 -16.08 -1.25
N LEU A 203 17.48 -15.00 -2.04
CA LEU A 203 18.53 -14.02 -2.33
C LEU A 203 18.62 -12.91 -1.27
N ILE A 204 17.63 -12.79 -0.38
CA ILE A 204 17.64 -11.78 0.68
C ILE A 204 18.75 -12.14 1.67
N SER A 205 19.78 -11.31 1.72
CA SER A 205 20.85 -11.44 2.71
C SER A 205 20.46 -10.77 4.02
N GLU A 206 19.84 -9.58 3.92
CA GLU A 206 19.39 -8.79 5.06
C GLU A 206 18.12 -8.01 4.65
N ILE A 207 17.16 -7.87 5.57
CA ILE A 207 16.06 -6.91 5.44
C ILE A 207 16.45 -5.68 6.27
N ILE A 208 16.46 -4.51 5.63
CA ILE A 208 16.86 -3.26 6.28
C ILE A 208 15.70 -2.74 7.12
N GLU A 209 15.96 -2.50 8.39
CA GLU A 209 14.96 -2.03 9.33
C GLU A 209 14.62 -0.53 9.13
N PRO A 210 13.39 -0.09 9.48
CA PRO A 210 12.91 1.28 9.24
C PRO A 210 13.62 2.38 10.05
N ASP A 211 14.43 2.03 11.03
CA ASP A 211 15.32 2.96 11.74
C ASP A 211 16.50 3.39 10.86
N ILE A 212 16.96 2.51 9.95
CA ILE A 212 18.02 2.79 8.98
C ILE A 212 17.44 3.37 7.68
N VAL A 213 16.47 2.68 7.06
CA VAL A 213 15.91 3.09 5.77
C VAL A 213 14.38 3.04 5.80
N LEU A 214 13.75 4.21 5.77
CA LEU A 214 12.32 4.34 5.52
C LEU A 214 12.04 4.03 4.05
N TYR A 215 10.90 3.39 3.75
CA TYR A 215 10.56 2.95 2.41
C TYR A 215 9.91 4.04 1.55
N ALA A 216 9.82 3.78 0.25
CA ALA A 216 9.12 4.66 -0.68
C ALA A 216 7.60 4.62 -0.44
N ILE A 217 6.92 5.74 -0.68
CA ILE A 217 5.46 5.86 -0.66
C ILE A 217 4.83 4.76 -1.52
N GLY A 218 3.87 4.01 -0.97
CA GLY A 218 3.19 2.92 -1.66
C GLY A 218 4.06 1.69 -1.94
N GLN A 219 5.31 1.62 -1.45
CA GLN A 219 6.15 0.42 -1.64
C GLN A 219 5.47 -0.80 -1.02
N GLY A 220 5.48 -1.92 -1.74
CA GLY A 220 4.83 -3.17 -1.32
C GLY A 220 3.35 -3.27 -1.73
N ALA A 221 2.65 -2.16 -1.95
CA ALA A 221 1.25 -2.18 -2.39
C ALA A 221 1.12 -2.33 -3.91
N LEU A 222 0.06 -3.01 -4.35
CA LEU A 222 -0.41 -2.96 -5.73
C LEU A 222 -1.61 -2.01 -5.81
N GLY A 223 -1.57 -1.10 -6.77
CA GLY A 223 -2.68 -0.23 -7.12
C GLY A 223 -3.23 -0.61 -8.50
N ILE A 224 -4.55 -0.61 -8.65
CA ILE A 224 -5.21 -0.91 -9.93
C ILE A 224 -5.79 0.38 -10.49
N GLU A 225 -5.27 0.83 -11.63
CA GLU A 225 -5.74 2.02 -12.35
C GLU A 225 -6.84 1.66 -13.35
N CYS A 226 -7.88 2.49 -13.43
CA CYS A 226 -8.97 2.35 -14.39
C CYS A 226 -9.59 3.73 -14.70
N ARG A 227 -10.52 3.76 -15.66
CA ARG A 227 -11.27 4.99 -16.00
C ARG A 227 -12.28 5.35 -14.91
N HIS A 228 -12.37 6.63 -14.59
CA HIS A 228 -13.30 7.18 -13.59
C HIS A 228 -14.78 7.00 -13.96
N ASP A 229 -15.11 6.98 -15.26
CA ASP A 229 -16.48 6.81 -15.75
C ASP A 229 -16.90 5.34 -15.92
N ASP A 230 -15.97 4.39 -15.76
CA ASP A 230 -16.23 2.95 -15.89
C ASP A 230 -16.70 2.34 -14.56
N ASN A 231 -17.95 2.65 -14.19
CA ASN A 231 -18.58 2.18 -12.95
C ASN A 231 -18.59 0.66 -12.80
N ASP A 232 -18.64 -0.08 -13.90
CA ASP A 232 -18.64 -1.55 -13.87
C ASP A 232 -17.27 -2.09 -13.45
N THR A 233 -16.18 -1.57 -14.04
CA THR A 233 -14.80 -1.89 -13.63
C THR A 233 -14.56 -1.50 -12.18
N ILE A 234 -14.95 -0.29 -11.77
CA ILE A 234 -14.73 0.21 -10.41
C ILE A 234 -15.40 -0.69 -9.37
N LYS A 235 -16.68 -1.05 -9.60
CA LYS A 235 -17.43 -1.91 -8.68
C LYS A 235 -16.84 -3.31 -8.61
N MET A 236 -16.45 -3.90 -9.75
CA MET A 236 -15.76 -5.19 -9.78
C MET A 236 -14.44 -5.14 -9.01
N LEU A 237 -13.60 -4.12 -9.22
CA LEU A 237 -12.32 -3.98 -8.53
C LEU A 237 -12.46 -3.76 -7.03
N SER A 238 -13.58 -3.17 -6.58
CA SER A 238 -13.78 -2.78 -5.19
C SER A 238 -13.65 -3.91 -4.17
N VAL A 239 -13.87 -5.17 -4.59
CA VAL A 239 -13.74 -6.37 -3.76
C VAL A 239 -12.29 -6.67 -3.36
N LEU A 240 -11.32 -6.14 -4.10
CA LEU A 240 -9.89 -6.33 -3.83
C LEU A 240 -9.32 -5.33 -2.82
N ASN A 241 -10.08 -4.33 -2.42
CA ASN A 241 -9.59 -3.31 -1.49
C ASN A 241 -9.24 -3.92 -0.13
N HIS A 242 -7.99 -3.77 0.28
CA HIS A 242 -7.55 -4.08 1.63
C HIS A 242 -7.50 -2.80 2.47
N PHE A 243 -8.41 -2.69 3.44
CA PHE A 243 -8.68 -1.41 4.12
C PHE A 243 -7.44 -0.85 4.84
N PRO A 244 -6.67 -1.65 5.61
CA PRO A 244 -5.42 -1.16 6.20
C PRO A 244 -4.42 -0.62 5.18
N SER A 245 -4.29 -1.29 4.02
CA SER A 245 -3.42 -0.83 2.94
C SER A 245 -3.89 0.49 2.36
N VAL A 246 -5.19 0.62 2.09
CA VAL A 246 -5.80 1.84 1.53
C VAL A 246 -5.52 3.04 2.45
N ILE A 247 -5.83 2.92 3.75
CA ILE A 247 -5.62 3.98 4.74
C ILE A 247 -4.15 4.42 4.78
N ARG A 248 -3.23 3.46 4.89
CA ARG A 248 -1.79 3.74 4.91
C ARG A 248 -1.34 4.42 3.61
N CYS A 249 -1.76 3.91 2.46
CA CYS A 249 -1.34 4.45 1.16
C CYS A 249 -1.91 5.85 0.89
N ILE A 250 -3.14 6.14 1.31
CA ILE A 250 -3.71 7.50 1.20
C ILE A 250 -2.88 8.48 2.03
N ALA A 251 -2.55 8.13 3.28
CA ALA A 251 -1.72 8.99 4.12
C ALA A 251 -0.34 9.25 3.49
N GLU A 252 0.33 8.20 3.00
CA GLU A 252 1.64 8.32 2.36
C GLU A 252 1.61 9.16 1.09
N ARG A 253 0.62 8.93 0.22
CA ARG A 253 0.47 9.70 -1.03
C ARG A 253 0.12 11.17 -0.75
N SER A 254 -0.71 11.42 0.27
CA SER A 254 -1.06 12.78 0.70
C SER A 254 0.14 13.52 1.26
N PHE A 255 0.98 12.82 2.03
CA PHE A 255 2.28 13.34 2.48
C PHE A 255 3.16 13.74 1.30
N LEU A 256 3.39 12.85 0.33
CA LEU A 256 4.24 13.13 -0.84
C LEU A 256 3.72 14.31 -1.67
N ARG A 257 2.41 14.36 -1.93
CA ARG A 257 1.80 15.47 -2.68
C ARG A 257 1.95 16.79 -1.95
N ARG A 258 1.82 16.81 -0.62
CA ARG A 258 1.91 18.05 0.17
C ARG A 258 3.34 18.51 0.39
N ILE A 259 4.28 17.59 0.64
CA ILE A 259 5.70 17.94 0.84
C ILE A 259 6.34 18.36 -0.49
N GLY A 260 5.87 17.80 -1.61
CA GLY A 260 6.42 18.05 -2.95
C GLY A 260 7.68 17.23 -3.24
N GLY A 261 8.20 17.33 -4.47
CA GLY A 261 9.50 16.75 -4.83
C GLY A 261 9.48 15.45 -5.64
N GLY A 262 8.33 14.79 -5.80
CA GLY A 262 8.23 13.67 -6.74
C GLY A 262 9.09 12.45 -6.38
N CYS A 263 9.31 11.53 -7.34
CA CYS A 263 10.13 10.32 -7.13
C CYS A 263 11.65 10.60 -7.10
N SER A 264 12.07 11.78 -7.56
CA SER A 264 13.49 12.15 -7.66
C SER A 264 14.04 12.81 -6.41
N VAL A 265 13.19 13.41 -5.58
CA VAL A 265 13.59 13.94 -4.26
C VAL A 265 13.72 12.79 -3.25
N PRO A 266 14.79 12.74 -2.44
CA PRO A 266 14.90 11.79 -1.33
C PRO A 266 13.83 12.06 -0.26
N ASN A 267 12.70 11.37 -0.38
CA ASN A 267 11.66 11.35 0.62
C ASN A 267 11.23 9.90 0.89
N ALA A 268 10.82 9.62 2.12
CA ALA A 268 10.45 8.29 2.56
C ALA A 268 9.46 8.32 3.71
N VAL A 269 8.82 7.18 3.92
CA VAL A 269 7.78 6.97 4.93
C VAL A 269 7.92 5.61 5.60
N GLN A 270 7.37 5.50 6.80
CA GLN A 270 7.02 4.25 7.45
C GLN A 270 5.63 4.44 8.04
N THR A 271 4.68 3.57 7.69
CA THR A 271 3.33 3.57 8.25
C THR A 271 2.99 2.27 8.95
N GLN A 272 2.20 2.39 10.02
CA GLN A 272 1.56 1.28 10.72
C GLN A 272 0.10 1.65 10.99
N TYR A 273 -0.79 0.68 10.87
CA TYR A 273 -2.20 0.87 11.16
C TYR A 273 -2.78 -0.40 11.76
N ASP A 274 -3.33 -0.30 12.97
CA ASP A 274 -3.86 -1.44 13.74
C ASP A 274 -5.40 -1.54 13.72
N GLY A 275 -6.06 -0.66 12.96
CA GLY A 275 -7.52 -0.56 12.91
C GLY A 275 -8.13 0.50 13.81
N LYS A 276 -7.31 1.21 14.62
CA LYS A 276 -7.71 2.34 15.47
C LYS A 276 -6.77 3.54 15.31
N GLU A 277 -5.49 3.26 15.24
CA GLU A 277 -4.42 4.24 15.23
C GLU A 277 -3.57 4.10 13.98
N LEU A 278 -3.33 5.24 13.31
CA LEU A 278 -2.40 5.34 12.19
C LEU A 278 -1.14 6.08 12.66
N ILE A 279 -0.01 5.39 12.57
CA ILE A 279 1.31 5.96 12.80
C ILE A 279 1.97 6.18 11.45
N ILE A 280 2.49 7.39 11.22
CA ILE A 280 3.29 7.74 10.05
C ILE A 280 4.56 8.46 10.48
N ASP A 281 5.70 7.85 10.16
CA ASP A 281 7.00 8.50 10.16
C ASP A 281 7.29 8.99 8.73
N GLY A 282 7.88 10.18 8.61
CA GLY A 282 8.33 10.72 7.33
C GLY A 282 9.69 11.38 7.45
N ILE A 283 10.46 11.29 6.38
CA ILE A 283 11.76 11.93 6.24
C ILE A 283 11.90 12.56 4.86
N LEU A 284 12.54 13.73 4.80
CA LEU A 284 13.00 14.37 3.57
C LEU A 284 14.48 14.73 3.73
N LEU A 285 15.30 14.40 2.74
CA LEU A 285 16.75 14.59 2.76
C LEU A 285 17.22 15.31 1.50
N ASN A 286 18.38 15.96 1.58
CA ASN A 286 19.14 16.33 0.40
C ASN A 286 19.78 15.08 -0.25
N LEU A 287 20.35 15.25 -1.46
CA LEU A 287 20.79 14.14 -2.30
C LEU A 287 21.95 13.32 -1.72
N ASP A 288 22.81 13.95 -0.93
CA ASP A 288 23.94 13.29 -0.28
C ASP A 288 23.62 12.79 1.14
N GLY A 289 22.45 13.12 1.67
CA GLY A 289 21.98 12.73 3.00
C GLY A 289 22.48 13.62 4.15
N THR A 290 23.36 14.60 3.90
CA THR A 290 23.96 15.44 4.96
C THR A 290 22.98 16.35 5.68
N LYS A 291 21.85 16.68 5.04
CA LYS A 291 20.76 17.46 5.62
C LYS A 291 19.46 16.69 5.50
N PHE A 292 18.71 16.61 6.58
CA PHE A 292 17.39 16.00 6.59
C PHE A 292 16.47 16.60 7.62
N VAL A 293 15.17 16.40 7.41
CA VAL A 293 14.12 16.63 8.40
C VAL A 293 13.31 15.35 8.54
N LYS A 294 13.10 14.92 9.79
CA LYS A 294 12.30 13.72 10.13
C LYS A 294 11.28 14.07 11.19
N ASP A 295 10.10 13.47 11.09
CA ASP A 295 9.10 13.55 12.13
C ASP A 295 8.11 12.39 12.10
N ARG A 296 7.32 12.29 13.16
CA ARG A 296 6.26 11.32 13.38
C ARG A 296 4.93 12.02 13.66
N ILE A 297 3.87 11.42 13.15
CA ILE A 297 2.49 11.66 13.59
C ILE A 297 1.89 10.33 14.04
N ILE A 298 1.19 10.40 15.16
CA ILE A 298 0.27 9.37 15.64
C ILE A 298 -1.12 9.99 15.56
N TYR A 299 -2.03 9.30 14.88
CA TYR A 299 -3.40 9.75 14.72
C TYR A 299 -4.34 8.65 15.20
N SER A 300 -4.85 8.84 16.41
CA SER A 300 -5.94 8.07 17.00
C SER A 300 -7.27 8.67 16.47
N ASP A 301 -8.26 7.84 16.14
CA ASP A 301 -9.55 8.16 15.45
C ASP A 301 -9.64 7.74 13.97
N ILE A 302 -8.93 6.68 13.59
CA ILE A 302 -9.23 5.95 12.37
C ILE A 302 -9.70 4.56 12.80
N THR A 303 -10.95 4.47 13.24
CA THR A 303 -11.54 3.19 13.70
C THR A 303 -12.28 2.52 12.55
N LEU A 304 -11.85 1.32 12.14
CA LEU A 304 -12.63 0.53 11.18
C LEU A 304 -14.03 0.24 11.76
N PRO A 305 -15.12 0.43 10.99
CA PRO A 305 -16.44 0.05 11.46
C PRO A 305 -16.44 -1.45 11.79
N ARG A 306 -16.84 -1.81 13.02
CA ARG A 306 -17.10 -3.21 13.37
C ARG A 306 -18.17 -3.71 12.39
N ARG A 307 -17.82 -4.64 11.50
CA ARG A 307 -18.83 -5.36 10.70
C ARG A 307 -19.86 -5.90 11.69
N LYS A 308 -21.10 -5.38 11.64
CA LYS A 308 -22.24 -6.03 12.30
C LYS A 308 -22.41 -7.37 11.60
N LEU A 309 -21.84 -8.43 12.16
CA LEU A 309 -22.32 -9.78 11.91
C LEU A 309 -23.78 -9.78 12.37
N GLN A 310 -24.72 -9.60 11.43
CA GLN A 310 -26.12 -9.95 11.66
C GLN A 310 -26.16 -11.48 11.83
N ILE A 311 -25.90 -11.93 13.05
CA ILE A 311 -26.29 -13.27 13.46
C ILE A 311 -27.80 -13.18 13.63
N ASN A 312 -28.55 -13.61 12.61
CA ASN A 312 -29.97 -13.88 12.73
C ASN A 312 -30.15 -14.96 13.81
N ARG A 313 -30.37 -14.53 15.06
CA ARG A 313 -30.82 -15.41 16.15
C ARG A 313 -32.32 -15.63 15.98
N SER A 314 -32.67 -16.55 15.11
CA SER A 314 -33.96 -17.22 15.13
C SER A 314 -33.80 -18.62 14.55
N VAL A 315 -33.10 -19.49 15.28
CA VAL A 315 -33.21 -20.93 15.09
C VAL A 315 -33.88 -21.49 16.33
N SER A 316 -35.17 -21.75 16.20
CA SER A 316 -35.97 -22.49 17.18
C SER A 316 -35.49 -23.94 17.17
N ILE A 317 -34.67 -24.33 18.15
CA ILE A 317 -34.26 -25.72 18.30
C ILE A 317 -35.46 -26.49 18.85
N LYS A 318 -36.12 -27.29 18.00
CA LYS A 318 -37.01 -28.36 18.48
C LYS A 318 -36.15 -29.37 19.24
N ARG A 319 -36.49 -29.62 20.51
CA ARG A 319 -35.86 -30.67 21.33
C ARG A 319 -36.24 -32.02 20.73
N ASP A 320 -35.26 -32.74 20.21
CA ASP A 320 -35.37 -34.15 19.88
C ASP A 320 -34.89 -34.97 21.09
N ASN A 321 -35.81 -35.72 21.71
CA ASN A 321 -35.59 -36.50 22.93
C ASN A 321 -35.18 -37.94 22.58
N SER A 322 -34.07 -38.09 21.86
CA SER A 322 -33.51 -39.42 21.55
C SER A 322 -32.22 -39.65 22.35
N PRO A 323 -32.09 -40.76 23.11
CA PRO A 323 -30.92 -41.01 23.94
C PRO A 323 -29.72 -41.43 23.07
N VAL A 324 -28.62 -40.67 23.15
CA VAL A 324 -27.35 -41.03 22.50
C VAL A 324 -26.52 -41.86 23.48
N THR A 325 -26.40 -43.15 23.20
CA THR A 325 -25.40 -44.05 23.81
C THR A 325 -24.06 -43.86 23.09
N GLY A 326 -22.98 -43.61 23.83
CA GLY A 326 -21.63 -43.62 23.27
C GLY A 326 -20.58 -43.06 24.22
N ASN A 327 -19.79 -43.97 24.78
CA ASN A 327 -18.65 -43.76 25.68
C ASN A 327 -17.62 -42.78 25.10
N ASP A 328 -17.28 -41.74 25.87
CA ASP A 328 -15.91 -41.30 26.13
C ASP A 328 -15.93 -40.30 27.29
N GLY A 329 -15.65 -40.85 28.47
CA GLY A 329 -15.61 -40.12 29.72
C GLY A 329 -14.42 -39.17 29.77
N LYS A 330 -14.67 -37.97 30.31
CA LYS A 330 -13.83 -37.39 31.39
C LYS A 330 -14.34 -36.08 31.98
N TYR A 331 -15.42 -35.48 31.49
CA TYR A 331 -16.07 -34.32 32.15
C TYR A 331 -17.57 -34.28 31.87
N SER A 332 -18.37 -34.12 32.93
CA SER A 332 -19.82 -33.86 32.82
C SER A 332 -20.10 -32.54 32.10
N THR A 333 -21.29 -32.40 31.50
CA THR A 333 -21.71 -31.19 30.80
C THR A 333 -21.64 -29.95 31.70
N ALA A 334 -21.90 -30.10 33.01
CA ALA A 334 -21.76 -29.03 33.99
C ALA A 334 -20.30 -28.59 34.18
N GLU A 335 -19.36 -29.54 34.28
CA GLU A 335 -17.92 -29.25 34.41
C GLU A 335 -17.36 -28.56 33.16
N ARG A 336 -17.83 -28.91 31.96
CA ARG A 336 -17.43 -28.24 30.70
C ARG A 336 -17.87 -26.77 30.66
N VAL A 337 -19.07 -26.47 31.18
CA VAL A 337 -19.59 -25.10 31.28
C VAL A 337 -18.81 -24.29 32.33
N GLU A 338 -18.41 -24.92 33.43
CA GLU A 338 -17.64 -24.26 34.48
C GLU A 338 -16.18 -23.98 34.07
N ILE A 339 -15.54 -24.89 33.34
CA ILE A 339 -14.21 -24.67 32.73
C ILE A 339 -14.26 -23.53 31.69
N ALA A 340 -15.33 -23.46 30.88
CA ALA A 340 -15.54 -22.37 29.93
C ALA A 340 -15.75 -21.01 30.63
N LYS A 341 -16.51 -20.98 31.74
CA LYS A 341 -16.70 -19.78 32.58
C LYS A 341 -15.39 -19.34 33.24
N ARG A 342 -14.56 -20.26 33.74
CA ARG A 342 -13.23 -19.93 34.31
C ARG A 342 -12.27 -19.35 33.26
N ARG A 343 -12.26 -19.86 32.03
CA ARG A 343 -11.45 -19.31 30.92
C ARG A 343 -11.90 -17.92 30.46
N LEU A 344 -13.20 -17.62 30.54
CA LEU A 344 -13.73 -16.28 30.25
C LEU A 344 -13.42 -15.28 31.38
N ASN A 345 -13.43 -15.71 32.64
CA ASN A 345 -13.08 -14.85 33.78
C ASN A 345 -11.57 -14.57 33.91
N LEU A 346 -10.71 -15.50 33.48
CA LEU A 346 -9.25 -15.27 33.40
C LEU A 346 -8.85 -14.23 32.34
N LYS A 347 -9.62 -14.11 31.24
CA LYS A 347 -9.41 -13.05 30.23
C LYS A 347 -9.93 -11.66 30.66
N ARG A 348 -10.81 -11.60 31.66
CA ARG A 348 -11.31 -10.34 32.25
C ARG A 348 -10.39 -9.76 33.32
N LYS A 349 -9.51 -10.56 33.93
CA LYS A 349 -8.56 -10.11 34.96
C LYS A 349 -7.27 -9.47 34.43
N HIS A 350 -7.10 -9.33 33.12
CA HIS A 350 -5.92 -8.66 32.50
C HIS A 350 -6.29 -7.39 31.73
N ALA A 351 -7.52 -6.93 31.88
CA ALA A 351 -7.99 -5.67 31.31
C ALA A 351 -8.96 -5.05 32.30
N ASN A 352 -8.44 -4.32 33.29
CA ASN A 352 -9.08 -3.21 34.03
C ASN A 352 -8.28 -2.93 35.31
N GLU A 353 -7.41 -1.92 35.27
CA GLU A 353 -7.13 -1.03 36.40
C GLU A 353 -7.27 0.41 35.88
N ASP A 354 -8.17 1.14 36.54
CA ASP A 354 -8.32 2.60 36.69
C ASP A 354 -8.66 3.49 35.47
N PHE A 355 -9.91 3.98 35.38
CA PHE A 355 -10.34 5.26 35.98
C PHE A 355 -11.81 5.60 35.64
N ASP A 356 -12.55 5.83 36.72
CA ASP A 356 -13.77 6.57 37.05
C ASP A 356 -14.78 7.10 36.02
N ASP A 357 -16.03 6.96 36.47
CA ASP A 357 -17.31 7.42 35.94
C ASP A 357 -17.42 8.95 35.83
N GLU A 358 -17.95 9.43 34.70
CA GLU A 358 -18.89 10.56 34.70
C GLU A 358 -20.07 10.23 33.77
N GLU A 359 -21.24 10.07 34.38
CA GLU A 359 -22.54 10.21 33.72
C GLU A 359 -22.67 11.62 33.13
N VAL A 360 -23.39 11.77 32.02
CA VAL A 360 -24.56 12.66 31.91
C VAL A 360 -25.22 12.58 30.52
N ASN A 361 -26.49 12.20 30.58
CA ASN A 361 -27.67 12.51 29.76
C ASN A 361 -27.77 12.17 28.26
N ASN A 362 -28.63 11.17 28.04
CA ASN A 362 -29.55 11.02 26.92
C ASN A 362 -30.30 12.32 26.57
N ASN A 363 -30.43 12.58 25.27
CA ASN A 363 -31.68 13.08 24.72
C ASN A 363 -31.91 12.49 23.32
N ASN A 364 -32.99 11.71 23.21
CA ASN A 364 -33.58 11.21 21.98
C ASN A 364 -34.17 12.38 21.18
N ASN A 365 -34.11 12.28 19.85
CA ASN A 365 -35.22 12.64 18.98
C ASN A 365 -35.14 11.86 17.66
N ASN A 366 -36.26 11.21 17.32
CA ASN A 366 -36.53 10.50 16.08
C ASN A 366 -36.81 11.51 14.95
N ASP A 367 -36.46 11.19 13.70
CA ASP A 367 -37.43 10.78 12.66
C ASP A 367 -36.84 10.77 11.23
N ASP A 368 -37.26 9.74 10.50
CA ASP A 368 -37.57 9.59 9.08
C ASP A 368 -36.61 9.99 7.94
N GLY A 369 -36.20 8.95 7.19
CA GLY A 369 -36.73 8.68 5.83
C GLY A 369 -36.30 9.60 4.68
N GLY A 370 -35.50 9.07 3.74
CA GLY A 370 -35.44 9.66 2.39
C GLY A 370 -34.18 9.37 1.58
N ASN A 371 -34.29 8.36 0.72
CA ASN A 371 -33.38 8.11 -0.40
C ASN A 371 -33.27 9.36 -1.30
N LYS A 372 -32.07 9.92 -1.51
CA LYS A 372 -31.74 10.80 -2.64
C LYS A 372 -30.22 10.88 -2.84
N LEU A 373 -29.72 10.15 -3.84
CA LEU A 373 -28.46 10.51 -4.49
C LEU A 373 -28.67 11.87 -5.17
N SER A 374 -28.18 12.95 -4.54
CA SER A 374 -28.07 14.24 -5.18
C SER A 374 -26.60 14.54 -5.47
N ILE A 375 -26.31 14.62 -6.76
CA ILE A 375 -25.11 15.20 -7.36
C ILE A 375 -24.93 16.63 -6.82
N ILE A 376 -23.82 16.90 -6.14
CA ILE A 376 -23.44 18.26 -5.72
C ILE A 376 -22.30 18.74 -6.61
N GLN A 377 -22.65 19.55 -7.61
CA GLN A 377 -21.75 20.56 -8.17
C GLN A 377 -21.66 21.70 -7.16
N THR A 378 -20.57 21.79 -6.39
CA THR A 378 -20.32 22.94 -5.51
C THR A 378 -19.47 23.99 -6.21
N LYS A 379 -20.08 25.17 -6.36
CA LYS A 379 -19.43 26.45 -6.66
C LYS A 379 -18.34 26.76 -5.62
N SER A 380 -17.25 27.34 -6.12
CA SER A 380 -16.05 27.72 -5.38
C SER A 380 -16.34 28.69 -4.23
N ASN A 381 -15.96 28.32 -3.01
CA ASN A 381 -15.66 29.24 -1.93
C ASN A 381 -14.23 28.95 -1.42
N ALA A 382 -13.45 30.00 -1.19
CA ALA A 382 -11.98 30.01 -1.08
C ALA A 382 -11.37 29.39 0.20
N THR A 383 -12.03 28.39 0.79
CA THR A 383 -11.54 27.60 1.94
C THR A 383 -11.54 26.09 1.68
N THR A 384 -12.02 25.65 0.51
CA THR A 384 -12.18 24.23 0.12
C THR A 384 -10.89 23.59 -0.47
N THR A 385 -9.75 24.27 -0.47
CA THR A 385 -8.52 23.81 -1.15
C THR A 385 -7.50 23.09 -0.23
N LEU A 386 -7.85 22.78 1.02
CA LEU A 386 -6.92 22.22 2.01
C LEU A 386 -6.87 20.66 2.05
N TYR A 387 -7.79 19.97 1.37
CA TYR A 387 -7.94 18.51 1.42
C TYR A 387 -8.25 17.94 0.01
N ASN A 388 -7.44 17.01 -0.53
CA ASN A 388 -7.52 16.42 -1.89
C ASN A 388 -8.21 15.03 -1.92
N GLN A 389 -9.31 14.90 -1.17
CA GLN A 389 -10.32 13.84 -1.12
C GLN A 389 -9.95 12.44 -1.69
N TYR A 390 -8.84 11.89 -1.17
CA TYR A 390 -8.29 10.52 -1.36
C TYR A 390 -7.43 10.26 -2.60
N LEU A 391 -6.88 11.33 -3.19
CA LEU A 391 -5.70 11.31 -4.07
C LEU A 391 -5.75 10.36 -5.28
N HIS A 392 -6.92 10.31 -5.92
CA HIS A 392 -7.35 9.44 -7.03
C HIS A 392 -7.75 8.01 -6.65
N VAL A 393 -7.77 7.66 -5.37
CA VAL A 393 -8.23 6.34 -4.92
C VAL A 393 -9.74 6.36 -4.77
N CYS A 394 -10.43 5.51 -5.53
CA CYS A 394 -11.87 5.29 -5.40
C CYS A 394 -12.11 3.99 -4.62
N CYS A 395 -12.60 4.10 -3.38
CA CYS A 395 -12.93 2.94 -2.55
C CYS A 395 -14.41 2.98 -2.18
N LEU A 396 -15.25 2.26 -2.93
CA LEU A 396 -16.70 2.19 -2.69
C LEU A 396 -17.09 1.55 -1.34
N ASN A 397 -16.18 0.80 -0.71
CA ASN A 397 -16.47 -0.03 0.45
C ASN A 397 -15.82 0.48 1.75
N ILE A 398 -15.28 1.70 1.77
CA ILE A 398 -14.60 2.29 2.94
C ILE A 398 -15.29 3.60 3.32
N ASP A 399 -15.48 3.79 4.63
CA ASP A 399 -16.06 5.01 5.19
C ASP A 399 -15.22 6.24 4.80
N GLU A 400 -15.87 7.25 4.20
CA GLU A 400 -15.21 8.47 3.76
C GLU A 400 -14.48 9.20 4.89
N THR A 401 -15.03 9.19 6.10
CA THR A 401 -14.41 9.85 7.26
C THR A 401 -13.04 9.25 7.54
N LEU A 402 -12.90 7.93 7.44
CA LEU A 402 -11.62 7.25 7.63
C LEU A 402 -10.61 7.64 6.54
N LEU A 403 -11.06 7.71 5.30
CA LEU A 403 -10.23 8.14 4.20
C LEU A 403 -9.78 9.61 4.38
N LYS A 404 -10.67 10.50 4.89
CA LYS A 404 -10.40 11.93 5.20
C LYS A 404 -9.36 12.06 6.29
N ASN A 405 -9.49 11.25 7.34
CA ASN A 405 -8.54 11.24 8.45
C ASN A 405 -7.17 10.72 8.00
N ALA A 406 -7.12 9.69 7.16
CA ALA A 406 -5.88 9.17 6.59
C ALA A 406 -5.14 10.24 5.77
N GLU A 407 -5.87 10.94 4.89
CA GLU A 407 -5.32 12.02 4.10
C GLU A 407 -4.82 13.18 4.98
N HIS A 408 -5.63 13.61 5.96
CA HIS A 408 -5.26 14.66 6.89
C HIS A 408 -3.98 14.33 7.65
N CYS A 409 -3.80 13.07 8.07
CA CYS A 409 -2.60 12.60 8.75
C CYS A 409 -1.34 12.83 7.89
N GLY A 410 -1.39 12.44 6.60
CA GLY A 410 -0.29 12.67 5.66
C GLY A 410 0.02 14.15 5.43
N VAL A 411 -1.01 14.98 5.24
CA VAL A 411 -0.86 16.44 5.07
C VAL A 411 -0.23 17.09 6.31
N LYS A 412 -0.68 16.71 7.51
CA LYS A 412 -0.17 17.23 8.77
C LYS A 412 1.32 16.91 8.95
N LEU A 413 1.75 15.70 8.56
CA LEU A 413 3.16 15.31 8.62
C LEU A 413 4.00 16.18 7.68
N ALA A 414 3.53 16.40 6.46
CA ALA A 414 4.23 17.25 5.50
C ALA A 414 4.35 18.70 5.99
N MET A 415 3.30 19.25 6.62
CA MET A 415 3.35 20.57 7.24
C MET A 415 4.39 20.64 8.36
N LYS A 416 4.46 19.62 9.21
CA LYS A 416 5.43 19.53 10.31
C LYS A 416 6.87 19.48 9.79
N LEU A 417 7.13 18.73 8.72
CA LEU A 417 8.44 18.70 8.06
C LEU A 417 8.79 20.04 7.41
N ASN A 418 7.82 20.73 6.78
CA ASN A 418 8.04 22.07 6.23
C ASN A 418 8.39 23.09 7.32
N GLN A 419 7.73 23.05 8.48
CA GLN A 419 8.08 23.90 9.63
C GLN A 419 9.50 23.64 10.15
N LYS A 420 10.02 22.42 9.97
CA LYS A 420 11.40 22.04 10.29
C LYS A 420 12.43 22.38 9.21
N GLY A 421 12.00 22.98 8.09
CA GLY A 421 12.92 23.40 7.01
C GLY A 421 12.96 22.48 5.78
N ALA A 422 12.00 21.56 5.60
CA ALA A 422 11.93 20.74 4.38
C ALA A 422 11.94 21.58 3.10
N SER A 423 11.26 22.74 3.11
CA SER A 423 11.18 23.63 1.95
C SER A 423 12.56 24.17 1.52
N ASN A 424 13.47 24.40 2.47
CA ASN A 424 14.83 24.85 2.19
C ASN A 424 15.65 23.73 1.53
N ILE A 425 15.52 22.50 2.03
CA ILE A 425 16.18 21.33 1.43
C ILE A 425 15.67 21.11 0.00
N LEU A 426 14.35 21.22 -0.22
CA LEU A 426 13.76 21.12 -1.55
C LEU A 426 14.29 22.20 -2.51
N GLN A 427 14.48 23.43 -2.03
CA GLN A 427 15.04 24.53 -2.83
C GLN A 427 16.51 24.31 -3.18
N GLU A 428 17.30 23.75 -2.28
CA GLU A 428 18.69 23.36 -2.54
C GLU A 428 18.76 22.27 -3.61
N ILE A 429 17.89 21.25 -3.53
CA ILE A 429 17.80 20.22 -4.56
C ILE A 429 17.43 20.83 -5.92
N LYS A 430 16.45 21.74 -5.97
CA LYS A 430 16.06 22.47 -7.20
C LYS A 430 17.25 23.16 -7.87
N GLN A 431 18.06 23.84 -7.09
CA GLN A 431 19.23 24.58 -7.58
C GLN A 431 20.32 23.63 -8.08
N SER A 432 20.53 22.51 -7.39
CA SER A 432 21.55 21.52 -7.76
C SER A 432 21.21 20.72 -9.03
N LEU A 433 19.93 20.63 -9.39
CA LEU A 433 19.45 19.86 -10.55
C LEU A 433 18.43 20.68 -11.36
N PRO A 434 18.85 21.69 -12.13
CA PRO A 434 17.93 22.55 -12.90
C PRO A 434 17.08 21.78 -13.92
N LEU A 435 17.67 20.76 -14.55
CA LEU A 435 17.01 19.90 -15.57
C LEU A 435 15.88 19.02 -14.99
N LEU A 436 15.89 18.79 -13.68
CA LEU A 436 14.87 17.99 -13.00
C LEU A 436 13.53 18.73 -12.89
N TRP A 437 13.59 20.07 -12.80
CA TRP A 437 12.45 20.92 -12.48
C TRP A 437 11.78 21.53 -13.70
N SER A 438 12.45 21.64 -14.84
CA SER A 438 11.81 22.07 -16.10
C SER A 438 10.72 21.09 -16.58
N ASN A 439 10.66 19.88 -16.00
CA ASN A 439 9.74 18.81 -16.36
C ASN A 439 8.72 18.42 -15.25
N MET A 440 8.79 19.00 -14.05
CA MET A 440 7.80 18.84 -12.96
C MET A 440 6.76 19.95 -13.02
#